data_AF-A0A935AUW5-F1
#
_entry.id   AF-A0A935AUW5-F1
#
_cell.length_a   1.000
_cell.length_b   1.000
_cell.length_c   1.000
_cell.angle_alpha   90.00
_cell.angle_beta   90.00
_cell.angle_gamma   90.00
#
_symmetry.space_group_name_H-M   'P 1'
#
loop_
_entity.id
_entity.type
_entity.pdbx_description
1 polymer ?
#
loop_
_entity_poly.entity_id
_entity_poly.type
_entity_poly.pdbx_seq_one_letter_code
_entity_poly.pdbx_strand_id
1 'polypeptide(L)'
;MAIGWVSAVLAISRVFGEFFIYTFRWAVIVAALMFTSIVLTVTAAVDRSGALYRFRGGERRWTTLAVVCLLALSISTIHQLSTQEIPYATGWKAEAELAPKVLAKLSLDRRYHIVWDDPVSLGGLGFGLMLAADRAGFTVQTEPVFGAGVEQERVGNRFDADEELHVVTGPAIAKWQKSGVGTRLAFVDTRTDAERAEFARTQAALFDEITAKNRPWALDTPMFAIMTDKALSDAGHRRADRLIMLGQPTAVYLAAPGVTPP
;
A
#
# COMPACT_ATOMS: atom_id res chain seq x y z
N MET A 1 -1.80 34.56 -2.45
CA MET A 1 -2.41 33.40 -3.14
C MET A 1 -1.52 32.82 -4.24
N ALA A 2 -0.95 33.62 -5.15
CA ALA A 2 -0.06 33.13 -6.22
C ALA A 2 1.14 32.30 -5.71
N ILE A 3 1.71 32.67 -4.55
CA ILE A 3 2.81 31.94 -3.92
C ILE A 3 2.40 30.49 -3.57
N GLY A 4 1.20 30.28 -3.03
CA GLY A 4 0.72 28.93 -2.70
C GLY A 4 0.56 28.02 -3.92
N TRP A 5 0.18 28.58 -5.07
CA TRP A 5 0.11 27.86 -6.34
C TRP A 5 1.50 27.50 -6.88
N VAL A 6 2.41 28.45 -6.86
CA VAL A 6 3.81 28.20 -7.26
C VAL A 6 4.42 27.16 -6.34
N SER A 7 4.18 27.23 -5.03
CA SER A 7 4.64 26.22 -4.07
C SER A 7 4.02 24.84 -4.29
N ALA A 8 2.71 24.76 -4.55
CA ALA A 8 2.02 23.49 -4.81
C ALA A 8 2.45 22.86 -6.14
N VAL A 9 2.55 23.66 -7.21
CA VAL A 9 3.06 23.21 -8.51
C VAL A 9 4.51 22.76 -8.39
N LEU A 10 5.36 23.51 -7.68
CA LEU A 10 6.75 23.12 -7.44
C LEU A 10 6.88 21.88 -6.55
N ALA A 11 5.99 21.70 -5.59
CA ALA A 11 5.96 20.51 -4.73
C ALA A 11 5.53 19.27 -5.54
N ILE A 12 4.44 19.38 -6.32
CA ILE A 12 3.94 18.30 -7.18
C ILE A 12 4.93 17.99 -8.30
N SER A 13 5.53 19.01 -8.93
CA SER A 13 6.53 18.82 -10.00
C SER A 13 7.84 18.22 -9.50
N ARG A 14 8.07 18.19 -8.18
CA ARG A 14 9.20 17.51 -7.56
C ARG A 14 8.89 16.07 -7.16
N VAL A 15 7.64 15.63 -7.29
CA VAL A 15 7.29 14.21 -7.16
C VAL A 15 7.73 13.51 -8.44
N PHE A 16 8.89 12.87 -8.40
CA PHE A 16 9.41 12.02 -9.48
C PHE A 16 9.32 10.55 -9.05
N GLY A 17 8.83 9.65 -9.91
CA GLY A 17 8.80 8.20 -9.65
C GLY A 17 7.53 7.50 -10.14
N GLU A 18 7.46 6.18 -9.93
CA GLU A 18 6.25 5.38 -10.16
C GLU A 18 5.20 5.71 -9.09
N PHE A 19 3.96 6.01 -9.52
CA PHE A 19 2.93 6.52 -8.63
C PHE A 19 2.32 5.41 -7.77
N PHE A 20 2.55 5.47 -6.46
CA PHE A 20 1.70 4.74 -5.52
C PHE A 20 0.35 5.46 -5.38
N ILE A 21 -0.74 4.77 -5.71
CA ILE A 21 -2.12 5.30 -5.78
C ILE A 21 -2.53 6.07 -4.51
N TYR A 22 -2.02 5.68 -3.33
CA TYR A 22 -2.35 6.36 -2.07
C TYR A 22 -1.86 7.82 -2.02
N THR A 23 -0.78 8.16 -2.74
CA THR A 23 -0.21 9.52 -2.79
C THR A 23 -1.09 10.47 -3.61
N PHE A 24 -1.70 9.95 -4.68
CA PHE A 24 -2.51 10.76 -5.59
C PHE A 24 -3.91 11.06 -5.03
N ARG A 25 -4.43 10.19 -4.14
CA ARG A 25 -5.75 10.35 -3.50
C ARG A 25 -5.85 11.66 -2.69
N TRP A 26 -4.80 12.03 -1.95
CA TRP A 26 -4.77 13.28 -1.20
C TRP A 26 -4.60 14.52 -2.08
N ALA A 27 -3.88 14.40 -3.20
CA ALA A 27 -3.63 15.49 -4.13
C ALA A 27 -4.94 16.04 -4.74
N VAL A 28 -5.91 15.17 -5.04
CA VAL A 28 -7.23 15.57 -5.57
C VAL A 28 -8.02 16.39 -4.54
N ILE A 29 -8.00 15.97 -3.26
CA ILE A 29 -8.69 16.68 -2.16
C ILE A 29 -8.05 18.06 -1.95
N VAL A 30 -6.71 18.12 -1.92
CA VAL A 30 -5.98 19.38 -1.76
C VAL A 30 -6.26 20.31 -2.95
N ALA A 31 -6.25 19.80 -4.19
CA ALA A 31 -6.58 20.59 -5.38
C ALA A 31 -8.02 21.14 -5.33
N ALA A 32 -8.99 20.34 -4.89
CA ALA A 32 -10.38 20.78 -4.72
C ALA A 32 -10.50 21.88 -3.66
N LEU A 33 -9.88 21.72 -2.49
CA LEU A 33 -9.87 22.73 -1.42
C LEU A 33 -9.21 24.04 -1.87
N MET A 34 -8.10 23.95 -2.60
CA MET A 34 -7.43 25.11 -3.18
C MET A 34 -8.35 25.83 -4.17
N PHE A 35 -9.04 25.10 -5.05
CA PHE A 35 -9.99 25.68 -5.99
C PHE A 35 -11.15 26.40 -5.28
N THR A 36 -11.74 25.78 -4.26
CA THR A 36 -12.79 26.41 -3.43
C THR A 36 -12.29 27.70 -2.78
N SER A 37 -11.09 27.66 -2.19
CA SER A 37 -10.49 28.82 -1.55
C SER A 37 -10.31 29.97 -2.54
N ILE A 38 -9.91 29.68 -3.78
CA ILE A 38 -9.77 30.70 -4.84
C ILE A 38 -11.11 31.32 -5.18
N VAL A 39 -12.14 30.50 -5.41
CA VAL A 39 -13.48 31.00 -5.75
C VAL A 39 -14.01 31.90 -4.63
N LEU A 40 -13.91 31.47 -3.37
CA LEU A 40 -14.33 32.26 -2.21
C LEU A 40 -13.53 33.56 -2.05
N THR A 41 -12.23 33.51 -2.33
CA THR A 41 -11.37 34.70 -2.24
C THR A 41 -11.71 35.68 -3.34
N VAL A 42 -11.93 35.20 -4.57
CA VAL A 42 -12.33 36.05 -5.71
C VAL A 42 -13.70 36.67 -5.45
N THR A 43 -14.71 35.90 -5.02
CA THR A 43 -16.03 36.46 -4.69
C THR A 43 -15.94 37.50 -3.58
N ALA A 44 -15.19 37.22 -2.50
CA ALA A 44 -15.01 38.17 -1.40
C ALA A 44 -14.23 39.44 -1.81
N ALA A 45 -13.25 39.33 -2.73
CA ALA A 45 -12.52 40.49 -3.24
C ALA A 45 -13.39 41.36 -4.15
N VAL A 46 -14.20 40.74 -5.01
CA VAL A 46 -15.17 41.45 -5.85
C VAL A 46 -16.21 42.14 -4.95
N ASP A 47 -16.67 41.50 -3.87
CA ASP A 47 -17.64 42.07 -2.90
C ASP A 47 -17.09 43.33 -2.23
N ARG A 48 -15.84 43.26 -1.74
CA ARG A 48 -15.19 44.40 -1.09
C ARG A 48 -14.90 45.58 -2.04
N SER A 49 -14.70 45.31 -3.33
CA SER A 49 -14.41 46.35 -4.32
C SER A 49 -15.62 47.21 -4.72
N GLY A 50 -16.82 46.86 -4.24
CA GLY A 50 -18.07 47.53 -4.62
C GLY A 50 -18.54 47.25 -6.04
N ALA A 51 -17.78 46.47 -6.83
CA ALA A 51 -18.15 46.03 -8.18
C ALA A 51 -19.44 45.20 -8.19
N LEU A 52 -19.77 44.55 -7.07
CA LEU A 52 -20.99 43.75 -6.90
C LEU A 52 -22.31 44.51 -6.96
N TYR A 53 -22.32 45.81 -6.67
CA TYR A 53 -23.55 46.60 -6.73
C TYR A 53 -24.13 46.68 -8.16
N ARG A 54 -23.30 46.41 -9.19
CA ARG A 54 -23.74 46.29 -10.59
C ARG A 54 -24.19 44.87 -11.00
N PHE A 55 -23.96 43.84 -10.19
CA PHE A 55 -24.16 42.42 -10.55
C PHE A 55 -25.01 41.61 -9.55
N ARG A 56 -25.88 42.26 -8.76
CA ARG A 56 -26.70 41.66 -7.67
C ARG A 56 -27.59 40.46 -8.04
N GLY A 57 -27.72 40.08 -9.31
CA GLY A 57 -28.44 38.87 -9.76
C GLY A 57 -27.56 37.70 -10.23
N GLY A 58 -26.30 37.95 -10.61
CA GLY A 58 -25.41 36.96 -11.23
C GLY A 58 -24.51 36.22 -10.24
N GLU A 59 -24.10 36.87 -9.16
CA GLU A 59 -23.07 36.36 -8.25
C GLU A 59 -23.52 35.22 -7.36
N ARG A 60 -24.80 35.25 -6.95
CA ARG A 60 -25.40 34.12 -6.25
C ARG A 60 -25.44 32.89 -7.14
N ARG A 61 -25.63 33.06 -8.46
CA ARG A 61 -25.64 31.95 -9.43
C ARG A 61 -24.26 31.34 -9.60
N TRP A 62 -23.20 32.16 -9.70
CA TRP A 62 -21.82 31.67 -9.80
C TRP A 62 -21.33 31.01 -8.50
N THR A 63 -21.70 31.56 -7.34
CA THR A 63 -21.40 30.95 -6.04
C THR A 63 -22.14 29.63 -5.88
N THR A 64 -23.44 29.59 -6.20
CA THR A 64 -24.23 28.35 -6.20
C THR A 64 -23.66 27.34 -7.19
N LEU A 65 -23.27 27.76 -8.39
CA LEU A 65 -22.66 26.87 -9.39
C LEU A 65 -21.34 26.29 -8.88
N ALA A 66 -20.48 27.11 -8.27
CA ALA A 66 -19.21 26.64 -7.70
C ALA A 66 -19.44 25.63 -6.57
N VAL A 67 -20.39 25.89 -5.67
CA VAL A 67 -20.76 24.95 -4.60
C VAL A 67 -21.34 23.66 -5.19
N VAL A 68 -22.21 23.74 -6.20
CA VAL A 68 -22.77 22.57 -6.88
C VAL A 68 -21.69 21.76 -7.60
N CYS A 69 -20.76 22.41 -8.30
CA CYS A 69 -19.62 21.74 -8.93
C CYS A 69 -18.71 21.06 -7.91
N LEU A 70 -18.45 21.71 -6.76
CA LEU A 70 -17.66 21.13 -5.70
C LEU A 70 -18.34 19.90 -5.08
N LEU A 71 -19.65 20.00 -4.82
CA LEU A 71 -20.44 18.89 -4.31
C LEU A 71 -20.49 17.75 -5.33
N ALA A 72 -20.68 18.04 -6.62
CA ALA A 72 -20.69 17.05 -7.68
C ALA A 72 -19.33 16.33 -7.82
N LEU A 73 -18.21 17.08 -7.79
CA LEU A 73 -16.86 16.52 -7.78
C LEU A 73 -16.61 15.68 -6.53
N SER A 74 -17.06 16.14 -5.36
CA SER A 74 -16.91 15.41 -4.11
C SER A 74 -17.72 14.11 -4.12
N ILE A 75 -18.99 14.16 -4.53
CA ILE A 75 -19.86 12.98 -4.66
C ILE A 75 -19.30 12.00 -5.68
N SER A 76 -18.85 12.49 -6.85
CA SER A 76 -18.23 11.65 -7.88
C SER A 76 -16.96 10.97 -7.38
N THR A 77 -16.11 11.69 -6.66
CA THR A 77 -14.88 11.16 -6.07
C THR A 77 -15.19 10.13 -4.98
N ILE A 78 -16.13 10.44 -4.08
CA ILE A 78 -16.59 9.51 -3.03
C ILE A 78 -17.16 8.24 -3.68
N HIS A 79 -17.98 8.38 -4.71
CA HIS A 79 -18.57 7.24 -5.41
C HIS A 79 -17.48 6.38 -6.07
N GLN A 80 -16.52 6.98 -6.78
CA GLN A 80 -15.40 6.23 -7.35
C GLN A 80 -14.61 5.51 -6.27
N LEU A 81 -14.27 6.20 -5.18
CA LEU A 81 -13.54 5.61 -4.05
C LEU A 81 -14.31 4.48 -3.37
N SER A 82 -15.64 4.60 -3.22
CA SER A 82 -16.47 3.58 -2.60
C SER A 82 -16.67 2.35 -3.48
N THR A 83 -16.58 2.51 -4.80
CA THR A 83 -16.69 1.39 -5.76
C THR A 83 -15.36 0.74 -6.08
N GLN A 84 -14.23 1.38 -5.74
CA GLN A 84 -12.94 0.73 -5.90
C GLN A 84 -12.81 -0.39 -4.88
N GLU A 85 -12.62 -1.61 -5.38
CA GLU A 85 -12.22 -2.72 -4.55
C GLU A 85 -10.90 -2.35 -3.85
N ILE A 86 -10.88 -2.44 -2.53
CA ILE A 86 -9.69 -2.13 -1.73
C ILE A 86 -8.61 -3.16 -2.12
N PRO A 87 -7.48 -2.73 -2.70
CA PRO A 87 -6.37 -3.64 -2.94
C PRO A 87 -5.98 -4.31 -1.62
N TYR A 88 -5.70 -5.61 -1.64
CA TYR A 88 -5.37 -6.38 -0.42
C TYR A 88 -6.52 -6.60 0.57
N ALA A 89 -7.77 -6.69 0.08
CA ALA A 89 -8.96 -6.91 0.92
C ALA A 89 -8.90 -8.16 1.82
N THR A 90 -7.96 -9.08 1.61
CA THR A 90 -7.74 -10.30 2.41
C THR A 90 -6.54 -10.22 3.34
N GLY A 91 -5.66 -9.23 3.22
CA GLY A 91 -4.44 -9.13 4.03
C GLY A 91 -4.73 -9.07 5.54
N TRP A 92 -5.78 -8.36 5.94
CA TRP A 92 -6.21 -8.31 7.35
C TRP A 92 -6.73 -9.65 7.88
N LYS A 93 -7.33 -10.50 7.03
CA LYS A 93 -7.77 -11.85 7.45
C LYS A 93 -6.57 -12.73 7.74
N ALA A 94 -5.56 -12.64 6.88
CA ALA A 94 -4.31 -13.36 7.06
C ALA A 94 -3.60 -12.86 8.34
N GLU A 95 -3.52 -11.56 8.57
CA GLU A 95 -2.95 -10.99 9.80
C GLU A 95 -3.70 -11.44 11.06
N ALA A 96 -5.04 -11.34 11.07
CA ALA A 96 -5.88 -11.72 12.21
C ALA A 96 -5.74 -13.20 12.59
N GLU A 97 -5.46 -14.08 11.63
CA GLU A 97 -5.21 -15.50 11.88
C GLU A 97 -3.73 -15.78 12.23
N LEU A 98 -2.80 -15.07 11.58
CA LEU A 98 -1.37 -15.31 11.67
C LEU A 98 -0.79 -14.79 13.00
N ALA A 99 -1.11 -13.56 13.38
CA ALA A 99 -0.50 -12.91 14.53
C ALA A 99 -0.74 -13.67 15.84
N PRO A 100 -1.98 -14.10 16.20
CA PRO A 100 -2.19 -14.85 17.44
C PRO A 100 -1.39 -16.16 17.50
N LYS A 101 -1.25 -16.86 16.36
CA LYS A 101 -0.50 -18.13 16.28
C LYS A 101 1.01 -17.93 16.47
N VAL A 102 1.53 -16.81 15.97
CA VAL A 102 2.95 -16.45 16.14
C VAL A 102 3.20 -16.04 17.59
N LEU A 103 2.46 -15.05 18.09
CA LEU A 103 2.68 -14.48 19.42
C LEU A 103 2.55 -15.52 20.54
N ALA A 104 1.65 -16.50 20.40
CA ALA A 104 1.50 -17.60 21.35
C ALA A 104 2.73 -18.50 21.50
N LYS A 105 3.72 -18.39 20.59
CA LYS A 105 4.97 -19.17 20.59
C LYS A 105 6.19 -18.35 20.96
N LEU A 106 6.03 -17.05 21.16
CA LEU A 106 7.13 -16.14 21.50
C LEU A 106 7.20 -15.92 23.01
N SER A 107 8.35 -15.41 23.45
CA SER A 107 8.60 -15.08 24.85
C SER A 107 8.79 -13.59 25.04
N LEU A 108 8.15 -13.01 26.06
CA LEU A 108 8.17 -11.56 26.32
C LEU A 108 9.53 -11.04 26.82
N ASP A 109 10.41 -11.93 27.28
CA ASP A 109 11.78 -11.60 27.73
C ASP A 109 12.78 -11.47 26.58
N ARG A 110 12.36 -11.78 25.34
CA ARG A 110 13.18 -11.71 24.14
C ARG A 110 12.90 -10.45 23.33
N ARG A 111 13.94 -9.95 22.67
CA ARG A 111 13.86 -8.90 21.66
C ARG A 111 13.82 -9.54 20.28
N TYR A 112 12.82 -9.17 19.50
CA TYR A 112 12.60 -9.71 18.17
C TYR A 112 12.94 -8.67 17.10
N HIS A 113 13.61 -9.12 16.05
CA HIS A 113 13.73 -8.35 14.81
C HIS A 113 12.80 -8.95 13.75
N ILE A 114 11.97 -8.14 13.11
CA ILE A 114 11.00 -8.58 12.11
C ILE A 114 11.47 -8.13 10.74
N VAL A 115 11.64 -9.11 9.85
CA VAL A 115 11.98 -8.92 8.45
C VAL A 115 10.89 -9.58 7.61
N TRP A 116 10.57 -8.98 6.47
CA TRP A 116 9.57 -9.54 5.57
C TRP A 116 10.04 -9.55 4.12
N ASP A 117 9.74 -10.65 3.44
CA ASP A 117 9.78 -10.77 1.99
C ASP A 117 8.32 -10.92 1.51
N ASP A 118 7.76 -9.79 1.10
CA ASP A 118 6.37 -9.68 0.68
C ASP A 118 6.29 -9.03 -0.71
N PRO A 119 6.35 -9.83 -1.78
CA PRO A 119 6.27 -9.32 -3.15
C PRO A 119 4.86 -8.88 -3.53
N VAL A 120 3.85 -9.07 -2.67
CA VAL A 120 2.44 -8.86 -3.01
C VAL A 120 1.88 -7.66 -2.28
N SER A 121 1.93 -7.64 -0.95
CA SER A 121 1.23 -6.68 -0.09
C SER A 121 2.09 -5.56 0.47
N LEU A 122 3.22 -5.22 -0.18
CA LEU A 122 4.09 -4.11 0.21
C LEU A 122 4.53 -4.16 1.69
N GLY A 123 4.66 -5.37 2.25
CA GLY A 123 5.01 -5.58 3.66
C GLY A 123 3.85 -5.45 4.63
N GLY A 124 2.60 -5.34 4.16
CA GLY A 124 1.41 -5.12 5.01
C GLY A 124 1.27 -6.15 6.14
N LEU A 125 1.61 -7.42 5.88
CA LEU A 125 1.61 -8.47 6.91
C LEU A 125 2.77 -8.34 7.90
N GLY A 126 3.94 -7.88 7.44
CA GLY A 126 5.08 -7.59 8.30
C GLY A 126 4.77 -6.47 9.28
N PHE A 127 4.24 -5.34 8.77
CA PHE A 127 3.78 -4.23 9.61
C PHE A 127 2.65 -4.66 10.56
N GLY A 128 1.68 -5.43 10.07
CA GLY A 128 0.56 -5.93 10.88
C GLY A 128 1.05 -6.79 12.06
N LEU A 129 1.92 -7.76 11.80
CA LEU A 129 2.51 -8.60 12.85
C LEU A 129 3.31 -7.77 13.86
N MET A 130 4.07 -6.80 13.39
CA MET A 130 4.84 -5.89 14.25
C MET A 130 3.93 -5.08 15.18
N LEU A 131 2.85 -4.50 14.65
CA LEU A 131 1.87 -3.76 15.46
C LEU A 131 1.13 -4.67 16.46
N ALA A 132 0.82 -5.91 16.06
CA ALA A 132 0.20 -6.88 16.95
C ALA A 132 1.14 -7.30 18.09
N ALA A 133 2.42 -7.52 17.79
CA ALA A 133 3.45 -7.86 18.77
C ALA A 133 3.69 -6.72 19.77
N ASP A 134 3.84 -5.49 19.26
CA ASP A 134 4.00 -4.30 20.09
C ASP A 134 2.79 -4.08 21.02
N ARG A 135 1.56 -4.22 20.50
CA ARG A 135 0.33 -4.15 21.32
C ARG A 135 0.27 -5.24 22.39
N ALA A 136 0.86 -6.40 22.14
CA ALA A 136 0.96 -7.51 23.08
C ALA A 136 2.13 -7.36 24.08
N GLY A 137 2.93 -6.29 23.99
CA GLY A 137 4.01 -5.97 24.92
C GLY A 137 5.38 -6.56 24.54
N PHE A 138 5.54 -7.08 23.32
CA PHE A 138 6.84 -7.56 22.85
C PHE A 138 7.75 -6.40 22.45
N THR A 139 9.05 -6.56 22.68
CA THR A 139 10.06 -5.63 22.14
C THR A 139 10.39 -6.04 20.71
N VAL A 140 9.91 -5.28 19.74
CA VAL A 140 10.08 -5.57 18.31
C VAL A 140 10.73 -4.41 17.55
N GLN A 141 11.64 -4.74 16.65
CA GLN A 141 12.26 -3.79 15.72
C GLN A 141 12.26 -4.34 14.29
N THR A 142 12.52 -3.48 13.31
CA THR A 142 12.65 -3.86 11.90
C THR A 142 13.83 -3.18 11.21
N GLU A 143 14.06 -3.47 9.93
CA GLU A 143 15.17 -2.93 9.16
C GLU A 143 15.01 -1.43 8.85
N PRO A 144 16.13 -0.68 8.73
CA PRO A 144 16.11 0.73 8.35
C PRO A 144 15.37 1.04 7.04
N VAL A 145 15.35 0.11 6.08
CA VAL A 145 14.62 0.27 4.81
C VAL A 145 13.12 0.45 5.02
N PHE A 146 12.57 -0.06 6.12
CA PHE A 146 11.15 0.07 6.48
C PHE A 146 10.87 1.24 7.42
N GLY A 147 11.90 2.02 7.79
CA GLY A 147 11.80 3.11 8.78
C GLY A 147 10.86 4.26 8.40
N ALA A 148 10.45 4.36 7.13
CA ALA A 148 9.41 5.32 6.72
C ALA A 148 8.00 4.92 7.21
N GLY A 149 7.77 3.65 7.54
CA GLY A 149 6.48 3.11 7.95
C GLY A 149 6.35 2.83 9.46
N VAL A 150 7.40 3.08 10.25
CA VAL A 150 7.43 2.83 11.70
C VAL A 150 8.10 3.99 12.44
N GLU A 151 7.84 4.10 13.73
CA GLU A 151 8.54 5.06 14.60
C GLU A 151 10.04 4.71 14.69
N GLN A 152 10.88 5.73 14.85
CA GLN A 152 12.33 5.59 14.75
C GLN A 152 12.92 4.65 15.82
N GLU A 153 12.32 4.61 17.01
CA GLU A 153 12.69 3.69 18.09
C GLU A 153 12.46 2.21 17.74
N ARG A 154 11.61 1.94 16.74
CA ARG A 154 11.32 0.59 16.23
C ARG A 154 12.18 0.19 15.05
N VAL A 155 13.14 1.04 14.67
CA VAL A 155 14.16 0.72 13.68
C VAL A 155 15.42 0.27 14.41
N GLY A 156 15.94 -0.91 14.05
CA GLY A 156 17.08 -1.51 14.75
C GLY A 156 17.92 -2.39 13.85
N ASN A 157 19.10 -2.74 14.36
CA ASN A 157 19.96 -3.70 13.72
C ASN A 157 19.52 -5.12 14.11
N ARG A 158 19.33 -5.98 13.10
CA ARG A 158 18.97 -7.40 13.30
C ARG A 158 19.94 -8.16 14.21
N PHE A 159 21.22 -7.78 14.24
CA PHE A 159 22.22 -8.41 15.10
C PHE A 159 22.08 -8.05 16.60
N ASP A 160 21.27 -7.04 16.94
CA ASP A 160 21.02 -6.65 18.32
C ASP A 160 19.83 -7.41 18.93
N ALA A 161 19.06 -8.16 18.13
CA ALA A 161 17.92 -8.95 18.59
C ALA A 161 18.36 -10.32 19.14
N ASP A 162 17.51 -10.92 19.96
CA ASP A 162 17.70 -12.29 20.44
C ASP A 162 17.29 -13.31 19.38
N GLU A 163 16.21 -13.01 18.64
CA GLU A 163 15.68 -13.86 17.57
C GLU A 163 15.12 -13.01 16.41
N GLU A 164 15.07 -13.60 15.23
CA GLU A 164 14.56 -12.95 14.03
C GLU A 164 13.30 -13.64 13.50
N LEU A 165 12.27 -12.85 13.21
CA LEU A 165 11.01 -13.27 12.63
C LEU A 165 11.01 -12.93 11.15
N HIS A 166 10.98 -13.96 10.31
CA HIS A 166 10.88 -13.81 8.87
C HIS A 166 9.44 -14.05 8.43
N VAL A 167 8.78 -12.99 7.98
CA VAL A 167 7.46 -13.06 7.34
C VAL A 167 7.66 -13.31 5.85
N VAL A 168 7.30 -14.51 5.40
CA VAL A 168 7.59 -15.01 4.06
C VAL A 168 6.28 -15.25 3.33
N THR A 169 6.08 -14.54 2.23
CA THR A 169 4.85 -14.65 1.43
C THR A 169 5.13 -15.34 0.11
N GLY A 170 4.26 -16.28 -0.28
CA GLY A 170 4.28 -16.81 -1.64
C GLY A 170 5.32 -17.91 -1.90
N PRO A 171 5.90 -17.96 -3.12
CA PRO A 171 6.76 -19.07 -3.56
C PRO A 171 8.04 -19.22 -2.71
N ALA A 172 8.49 -18.16 -2.05
CA ALA A 172 9.65 -18.19 -1.15
C ALA A 172 9.46 -19.15 0.03
N ILE A 173 8.22 -19.44 0.45
CA ILE A 173 7.91 -20.40 1.53
C ILE A 173 8.51 -21.78 1.24
N ALA A 174 8.48 -22.22 -0.02
CA ALA A 174 9.03 -23.51 -0.40
C ALA A 174 10.56 -23.54 -0.26
N LYS A 175 11.25 -22.42 -0.51
CA LYS A 175 12.71 -22.30 -0.30
C LYS A 175 13.06 -22.35 1.18
N TRP A 176 12.33 -21.57 2.00
CA TRP A 176 12.45 -21.61 3.45
C TRP A 176 12.25 -23.01 4.01
N GLN A 177 11.18 -23.70 3.61
CA GLN A 177 10.91 -25.06 4.06
C GLN A 177 12.01 -26.06 3.64
N LYS A 178 12.58 -25.93 2.44
CA LYS A 178 13.66 -26.81 1.96
C LYS A 178 15.00 -26.53 2.64
N SER A 179 15.28 -25.27 2.97
CA SER A 179 16.55 -24.86 3.57
C SER A 179 16.75 -25.43 4.98
N GLY A 180 15.65 -25.71 5.70
CA GLY A 180 15.70 -26.08 7.12
C GLY A 180 16.14 -24.93 8.05
N VAL A 181 16.26 -23.72 7.51
CA VAL A 181 16.67 -22.53 8.25
C VAL A 181 15.47 -22.00 9.04
N GLY A 182 15.65 -21.96 10.37
CA GLY A 182 14.63 -21.48 11.30
C GLY A 182 13.46 -22.46 11.51
N THR A 183 12.65 -22.16 12.52
CA THR A 183 11.47 -22.93 12.89
C THR A 183 10.21 -22.23 12.40
N ARG A 184 9.37 -22.92 11.62
CA ARG A 184 8.09 -22.34 11.19
C ARG A 184 7.13 -22.20 12.39
N LEU A 185 6.81 -20.97 12.75
CA LEU A 185 5.86 -20.66 13.82
C LEU A 185 4.42 -20.75 13.34
N ALA A 186 4.13 -20.23 12.16
CA ALA A 186 2.77 -20.22 11.62
C ALA A 186 2.77 -20.30 10.08
N PHE A 187 1.65 -20.75 9.54
CA PHE A 187 1.32 -20.74 8.12
C PHE A 187 -0.17 -20.45 7.98
N VAL A 188 -0.53 -19.57 7.06
CA VAL A 188 -1.91 -19.21 6.71
C VAL A 188 -2.02 -19.10 5.20
N ASP A 189 -3.06 -19.72 4.65
CA ASP A 189 -3.54 -19.48 3.29
C ASP A 189 -5.04 -19.22 3.37
N THR A 190 -5.44 -17.96 3.20
CA THR A 190 -6.86 -17.57 3.30
C THR A 190 -7.66 -17.90 2.05
N ARG A 191 -7.01 -18.43 1.00
CA ARG A 191 -7.65 -18.75 -0.28
C ARG A 191 -8.35 -20.09 -0.22
N THR A 192 -9.57 -20.13 -0.72
CA THR A 192 -10.31 -21.35 -1.03
C THR A 192 -9.64 -22.15 -2.15
N ASP A 193 -10.00 -23.42 -2.27
CA ASP A 193 -9.49 -24.31 -3.33
C ASP A 193 -9.74 -23.75 -4.74
N ALA A 194 -10.90 -23.11 -4.94
CA ALA A 194 -11.26 -22.45 -6.18
C ALA A 194 -10.35 -21.23 -6.46
N GLU A 195 -10.09 -20.40 -5.46
CA GLU A 195 -9.19 -19.24 -5.56
C GLU A 195 -7.74 -19.67 -5.79
N ARG A 196 -7.28 -20.77 -5.18
CA ARG A 196 -5.94 -21.32 -5.45
C ARG A 196 -5.82 -21.81 -6.90
N ALA A 197 -6.84 -22.49 -7.40
CA ALA A 197 -6.87 -22.93 -8.80
C ALA A 197 -6.95 -21.73 -9.76
N GLU A 198 -7.70 -20.68 -9.42
CA GLU A 198 -7.75 -19.43 -10.18
C GLU A 198 -6.39 -18.72 -10.18
N PHE A 199 -5.74 -18.61 -9.03
CA PHE A 199 -4.41 -18.02 -8.90
C PHE A 199 -3.42 -18.71 -9.84
N ALA A 200 -3.36 -20.04 -9.81
CA ALA A 200 -2.45 -20.81 -10.65
C ALA A 200 -2.70 -20.57 -12.15
N ARG A 201 -3.95 -20.55 -12.60
CA ARG A 201 -4.31 -20.27 -14.00
C ARG A 201 -3.95 -18.84 -14.40
N THR A 202 -4.27 -17.87 -13.56
CA THR A 202 -4.00 -16.45 -13.82
C THR A 202 -2.50 -16.16 -13.86
N GLN A 203 -1.72 -16.79 -12.97
CA GLN A 203 -0.27 -16.66 -12.92
C GLN A 203 0.37 -17.23 -14.18
N ALA A 204 -0.03 -18.44 -14.60
CA ALA A 204 0.47 -19.04 -15.82
C ALA A 204 0.24 -18.14 -17.04
N ALA A 205 -0.98 -17.61 -17.19
CA ALA A 205 -1.32 -16.72 -18.31
C ALA A 205 -0.55 -15.38 -18.28
N LEU A 206 -0.23 -14.85 -17.09
CA LEU A 206 0.63 -13.66 -16.97
C LEU A 206 2.08 -14.00 -17.34
N PHE A 207 2.59 -15.15 -16.90
CA PHE A 207 3.95 -15.59 -17.18
C PHE A 207 4.16 -15.89 -18.67
N ASP A 208 3.17 -16.45 -19.34
CA ASP A 208 3.18 -16.65 -20.80
C ASP A 208 3.33 -15.32 -21.53
N GLU A 209 2.60 -14.28 -21.10
CA GLU A 209 2.70 -12.93 -21.68
C GLU A 209 4.06 -12.28 -21.42
N ILE A 210 4.56 -12.35 -20.18
CA ILE A 210 5.88 -11.83 -19.80
C ILE A 210 6.97 -12.51 -20.63
N THR A 211 6.88 -13.83 -20.80
CA THR A 211 7.83 -14.62 -21.58
C THR A 211 7.76 -14.27 -23.05
N ALA A 212 6.55 -14.17 -23.64
CA ALA A 212 6.37 -13.78 -25.03
C ALA A 212 6.92 -12.37 -25.34
N LYS A 213 6.98 -11.49 -24.33
CA LYS A 213 7.57 -10.15 -24.44
C LYS A 213 9.09 -10.12 -24.19
N ASN A 214 9.73 -11.28 -23.99
CA ASN A 214 11.16 -11.42 -23.67
C ASN A 214 11.58 -10.62 -22.42
N ARG A 215 10.78 -10.67 -21.36
CA ARG A 215 11.05 -9.99 -20.07
C ARG A 215 11.18 -10.97 -18.90
N PRO A 216 12.09 -11.97 -18.97
CA PRO A 216 12.18 -13.01 -17.93
C PRO A 216 12.49 -12.44 -16.53
N TRP A 217 13.16 -11.29 -16.44
CA TRP A 217 13.43 -10.60 -15.18
C TRP A 217 12.17 -10.14 -14.43
N ALA A 218 11.04 -9.95 -15.14
CA ALA A 218 9.78 -9.56 -14.52
C ALA A 218 9.17 -10.69 -13.68
N LEU A 219 9.62 -11.95 -13.84
CA LEU A 219 9.17 -13.08 -13.03
C LEU A 219 9.69 -13.05 -11.60
N ASP A 220 10.86 -12.44 -11.40
CA ASP A 220 11.50 -12.25 -10.08
C ASP A 220 11.18 -10.87 -9.48
N THR A 221 10.38 -10.07 -10.18
CA THR A 221 10.00 -8.73 -9.76
C THR A 221 8.77 -8.78 -8.85
N PRO A 222 8.73 -8.01 -7.75
CA PRO A 222 7.53 -7.89 -6.93
C PRO A 222 6.29 -7.52 -7.76
N MET A 223 5.13 -8.09 -7.43
CA MET A 223 3.89 -7.91 -8.20
C MET A 223 3.48 -6.45 -8.36
N PHE A 224 3.75 -5.61 -7.36
CA PHE A 224 3.46 -4.18 -7.43
C PHE A 224 4.28 -3.45 -8.52
N ALA A 225 5.51 -3.88 -8.78
CA ALA A 225 6.37 -3.33 -9.83
C ALA A 225 6.04 -3.94 -11.20
N ILE A 226 5.42 -5.12 -11.24
CA ILE A 226 4.84 -5.65 -12.48
C ILE A 226 3.64 -4.79 -12.92
N MET A 227 2.84 -4.27 -11.98
CA MET A 227 1.69 -3.40 -12.31
C MET A 227 2.08 -2.06 -12.94
N THR A 228 3.32 -1.61 -12.79
CA THR A 228 3.81 -0.36 -13.38
C THR A 228 4.48 -0.60 -14.73
N ASP A 229 4.62 -1.87 -15.15
CA ASP A 229 5.28 -2.24 -16.40
C ASP A 229 4.40 -1.93 -17.63
N LYS A 230 4.69 -0.78 -18.26
CA LYS A 230 4.04 -0.32 -19.50
C LYS A 230 4.15 -1.29 -20.67
N ALA A 231 5.04 -2.27 -20.62
CA ALA A 231 5.14 -3.28 -21.66
C ALA A 231 4.00 -4.31 -21.59
N LEU A 232 3.33 -4.47 -20.44
CA LEU A 232 2.20 -5.38 -20.32
C LEU A 232 0.96 -4.85 -21.04
N SER A 233 0.16 -5.76 -21.58
CA SER A 233 -1.16 -5.42 -22.09
C SER A 233 -2.11 -5.06 -20.94
N ASP A 234 -3.24 -4.42 -21.24
CA ASP A 234 -4.29 -4.20 -20.24
C ASP A 234 -4.77 -5.52 -19.61
N ALA A 235 -4.74 -6.62 -20.37
CA ALA A 235 -5.05 -7.95 -19.84
C ALA A 235 -3.96 -8.42 -18.85
N GLY A 236 -2.69 -8.18 -19.15
CA GLY A 236 -1.57 -8.44 -18.24
C GLY A 236 -1.72 -7.69 -16.91
N HIS A 237 -2.03 -6.39 -16.97
CA HIS A 237 -2.29 -5.57 -15.78
C HIS A 237 -3.49 -6.10 -14.97
N ARG A 238 -4.60 -6.44 -15.62
CA ARG A 238 -5.76 -7.03 -14.94
C ARG A 238 -5.45 -8.38 -14.29
N ARG A 239 -4.59 -9.20 -14.90
CA ARG A 239 -4.14 -10.46 -14.29
C ARG A 239 -3.27 -10.20 -13.07
N ALA A 240 -2.36 -9.23 -13.14
CA ALA A 240 -1.53 -8.83 -12.01
C ALA A 240 -2.38 -8.34 -10.83
N ASP A 241 -3.35 -7.45 -11.10
CA ASP A 241 -4.35 -7.01 -10.13
C ASP A 241 -5.09 -8.19 -9.50
N ARG A 242 -5.55 -9.13 -10.33
CA ARG A 242 -6.29 -10.30 -9.84
C ARG A 242 -5.45 -11.19 -8.93
N LEU A 243 -4.17 -11.39 -9.23
CA LEU A 243 -3.25 -12.14 -8.36
C LEU A 243 -3.04 -11.45 -7.01
N ILE A 244 -2.95 -10.11 -7.01
CA ILE A 244 -2.89 -9.32 -5.78
C ILE A 244 -4.17 -9.46 -4.95
N MET A 245 -5.33 -9.42 -5.60
CA MET A 245 -6.63 -9.57 -4.92
C MET A 245 -6.85 -10.96 -4.33
N LEU A 246 -6.43 -12.01 -5.04
CA LEU A 246 -6.48 -13.38 -4.54
C LEU A 246 -5.53 -13.58 -3.35
N GLY A 247 -4.42 -12.84 -3.33
CA GLY A 247 -3.39 -12.95 -2.29
C GLY A 247 -2.55 -14.22 -2.43
N GLN A 248 -1.67 -14.42 -1.45
CA GLN A 248 -0.70 -15.51 -1.41
C GLN A 248 -0.61 -16.09 0.00
N PRO A 249 -0.18 -17.35 0.15
CA PRO A 249 -0.01 -17.93 1.47
C PRO A 249 1.16 -17.24 2.16
N THR A 250 1.10 -17.16 3.48
CA THR A 250 2.14 -16.52 4.30
C THR A 250 2.57 -17.46 5.41
N ALA A 251 3.88 -17.52 5.65
CA ALA A 251 4.49 -18.24 6.75
C ALA A 251 5.36 -17.30 7.59
N VAL A 252 5.47 -17.60 8.88
CA VAL A 252 6.44 -16.92 9.77
C VAL A 252 7.43 -17.93 10.29
N TYR A 253 8.71 -17.62 10.14
CA TYR A 253 9.82 -18.43 10.62
C TYR A 253 10.57 -17.69 11.72
N LEU A 254 10.94 -18.41 12.76
CA LEU A 254 11.84 -17.95 13.81
C LEU A 254 13.23 -18.45 13.52
N ALA A 255 14.19 -17.55 13.34
CA ALA A 255 15.57 -17.88 13.02
C ALA A 255 16.53 -17.18 13.98
N ALA A 256 17.79 -17.65 13.97
CA ALA A 256 18.85 -16.93 14.63
C ALA A 256 19.03 -15.53 13.99
N PRO A 257 19.41 -14.52 14.77
CA PRO A 257 19.74 -13.20 14.25
C PRO A 257 20.78 -13.27 13.13
N GLY A 258 20.59 -12.50 12.05
CA GLY A 258 21.60 -12.38 11.00
C GLY A 258 21.58 -13.47 9.93
N VAL A 259 20.64 -14.42 10.01
CA VAL A 259 20.43 -15.46 9.01
C VAL A 259 20.09 -14.92 7.62
N THR A 260 20.86 -15.28 6.61
CA THR A 260 20.53 -14.93 5.22
C THR A 260 19.32 -15.74 4.73
N PRO A 261 18.29 -15.09 4.16
CA PRO A 261 17.18 -15.81 3.52
C PRO A 261 17.68 -16.73 2.38
N PRO A 262 17.07 -17.92 2.20
CA PRO A 262 17.46 -18.92 1.20
C PRO A 262 16.97 -18.65 -0.24
#